data_AF-V6Z3U3-F1
#
_entry.id   AF-V6Z3U3-F1
#
_cell.length_a   1.000
_cell.length_b   1.000
_cell.length_c   1.000
_cell.angle_alpha   90.00
_cell.angle_beta   90.00
_cell.angle_gamma   90.00
#
_symmetry.space_group_name_H-M   'P 1'
#
loop_
_entity.id
_entity.type
_entity.pdbx_description
1 polymer ?
#
loop_
_entity_poly.entity_id
_entity_poly.type
_entity_poly.pdbx_seq_one_letter_code
_entity_poly.pdbx_strand_id
1 'polypeptide(L)'
;MTLFSRKKTQKLSKEERERAKRLRRTMTASTQNSLNYQWLMPDGLMMVTNDTYSKTYRLGDTSYITATDEERIDVIETNADIFNSLDIDNDMQLLLINRRVEATSLDSIRYDKVSDGYDDYRDEYNAMIGDIFSQEQNTFQVEKYLTITAQADHDHQARRVLDDTANIIESQYSSLGISFSELGGEERLLIFRKLLRREGFLDFNYKDIAISGLSTRDFIAPSYLKFEKDHMRIDDSYARVLYVKQYPTFLNDKLGHL
;
A
#
# COMPACT_ATOMS: atom_id res chain seq x y z
N MET A 1 31.12 33.72 -36.93
CA MET A 1 31.98 33.54 -35.73
C MET A 1 31.13 33.73 -34.48
N THR A 2 31.13 32.72 -33.63
CA THR A 2 30.57 32.63 -32.27
C THR A 2 31.10 33.71 -31.33
N LEU A 3 30.34 34.07 -30.29
CA LEU A 3 30.70 33.72 -28.90
C LEU A 3 29.59 34.06 -27.90
N PHE A 4 29.22 33.02 -27.17
CA PHE A 4 28.20 32.91 -26.14
C PHE A 4 28.36 33.95 -25.02
N SER A 5 27.27 34.63 -24.68
CA SER A 5 27.11 35.32 -23.40
C SER A 5 27.18 34.30 -22.26
N ARG A 6 28.27 34.32 -21.49
CA ARG A 6 28.42 33.53 -20.25
C ARG A 6 27.33 33.98 -19.26
N LYS A 7 26.28 33.16 -19.09
CA LYS A 7 25.41 33.23 -17.91
C LYS A 7 26.29 33.14 -16.67
N LYS A 8 26.35 34.19 -15.85
CA LYS A 8 27.02 34.19 -14.55
C LYS A 8 26.40 33.08 -13.71
N THR A 9 27.14 32.00 -13.48
CA THR A 9 26.74 30.94 -12.55
C THR A 9 26.74 31.55 -11.15
N GLN A 10 25.54 31.80 -10.61
CA GLN A 10 25.38 32.27 -9.25
C GLN A 10 25.97 31.22 -8.31
N LYS A 11 26.92 31.61 -7.45
CA LYS A 11 27.51 30.70 -6.45
C LYS A 11 26.46 30.42 -5.39
N LEU A 12 25.71 29.34 -5.59
CA LEU A 12 24.75 28.81 -4.61
C LEU A 12 25.48 28.45 -3.30
N SER A 13 24.89 28.80 -2.16
CA SER A 13 25.27 28.33 -0.83
C SER A 13 25.20 26.79 -0.75
N LYS A 14 25.86 26.16 0.24
CA LYS A 14 25.80 24.71 0.46
C LYS A 14 24.34 24.24 0.62
N GLU A 15 23.55 24.98 1.37
CA GLU A 15 22.12 24.72 1.60
C GLU A 15 21.30 24.86 0.32
N GLU A 16 21.56 25.90 -0.49
CA GLU A 16 20.87 26.11 -1.77
C GLU A 16 21.25 25.05 -2.81
N ARG A 17 22.50 24.55 -2.79
CA ARG A 17 22.92 23.41 -3.63
C ARG A 17 22.25 22.12 -3.21
N GLU A 18 22.13 21.86 -1.91
CA GLU A 18 21.39 20.70 -1.42
C GLU A 18 19.90 20.80 -1.75
N ARG A 19 19.28 21.97 -1.57
CA ARG A 19 17.89 22.22 -1.98
C ARG A 19 17.70 22.03 -3.48
N ALA A 20 18.60 22.57 -4.30
CA ALA A 20 18.57 22.38 -5.75
C ALA A 20 18.78 20.92 -6.15
N LYS A 21 19.62 20.17 -5.44
CA LYS A 21 19.84 18.72 -5.65
C LYS A 21 18.60 17.92 -5.26
N ARG A 22 17.93 18.26 -4.15
CA ARG A 22 16.64 17.67 -3.74
C ARG A 22 15.55 17.95 -4.77
N LEU A 23 15.36 19.20 -5.16
CA LEU A 23 14.42 19.61 -6.22
C LEU A 23 14.69 18.87 -7.54
N ARG A 24 15.96 18.79 -7.97
CA ARG A 24 16.33 18.04 -9.18
C ARG A 24 16.03 16.55 -9.06
N ARG A 25 16.27 15.92 -7.91
CA ARG A 25 15.92 14.50 -7.67
C ARG A 25 14.41 14.28 -7.74
N THR A 26 13.62 15.16 -7.13
CA THR A 26 12.15 15.13 -7.24
C THR A 26 11.66 15.36 -8.68
N MET A 27 12.38 16.16 -9.46
CA MET A 27 12.07 16.42 -10.87
C MET A 27 12.60 15.34 -11.83
N THR A 28 13.48 14.45 -11.39
CA THR A 28 14.01 13.36 -12.21
C THR A 28 13.05 12.19 -12.13
N ALA A 29 12.72 11.56 -13.25
CA ALA A 29 11.88 10.37 -13.26
C ALA A 29 12.53 9.24 -12.45
N SER A 30 11.82 8.73 -11.45
CA SER A 30 12.20 7.57 -10.66
C SER A 30 10.95 6.80 -10.26
N THR A 31 11.09 5.51 -9.91
CA THR A 31 9.98 4.69 -9.43
C THR A 31 9.48 5.15 -8.06
N GLN A 32 10.35 5.72 -7.22
CA GLN A 32 9.94 6.33 -5.94
C GLN A 32 8.97 7.50 -6.15
N ASN A 33 9.19 8.28 -7.22
CA ASN A 33 8.33 9.43 -7.55
C ASN A 33 6.97 9.02 -8.13
N SER A 34 6.76 7.75 -8.51
CA SER A 34 5.44 7.26 -8.92
C SER A 34 4.53 6.90 -7.74
N LEU A 35 5.07 6.85 -6.52
CA LEU A 35 4.30 6.60 -5.30
C LEU A 35 3.74 7.91 -4.76
N ASN A 36 2.40 8.04 -4.80
CA ASN A 36 1.71 9.28 -4.49
C ASN A 36 1.33 9.39 -3.01
N TYR A 37 2.32 9.56 -2.15
CA TYR A 37 2.14 10.00 -0.77
C TYR A 37 3.37 10.77 -0.27
N GLN A 38 3.20 11.64 0.72
CA GLN A 38 4.27 12.47 1.27
C GLN A 38 5.09 11.72 2.31
N TRP A 39 4.40 11.18 3.33
CA TRP A 39 4.99 10.42 4.42
C TRP A 39 3.96 9.46 5.04
N LEU A 40 4.47 8.47 5.77
CA LEU A 40 3.70 7.49 6.51
C LEU A 40 4.31 7.34 7.90
N MET A 41 3.53 7.58 8.94
CA MET A 41 3.96 7.50 10.34
C MET A 41 3.94 6.05 10.85
N PRO A 42 4.71 5.74 11.91
CA PRO A 42 4.74 4.41 12.51
C PRO A 42 3.36 3.89 12.95
N ASP A 43 2.48 4.79 13.38
CA ASP A 43 1.12 4.46 13.81
C ASP A 43 0.12 4.32 12.66
N GLY A 44 0.57 4.39 11.40
CA GLY A 44 -0.27 4.13 10.25
C GLY A 44 -0.89 5.36 9.61
N LEU A 45 -0.81 6.57 10.20
CA LEU A 45 -1.30 7.78 9.54
C LEU A 45 -0.42 8.11 8.33
N MET A 46 -1.03 8.23 7.15
CA MET A 46 -0.36 8.64 5.92
C MET A 46 -0.88 9.99 5.43
N MET A 47 0.03 10.89 5.10
CA MET A 47 -0.29 12.11 4.37
C MET A 47 -0.12 11.85 2.88
N VAL A 48 -1.22 11.88 2.13
CA VAL A 48 -1.27 11.59 0.70
C VAL A 48 -0.89 12.85 -0.09
N THR A 49 -1.59 13.94 0.18
CA THR A 49 -1.34 15.30 -0.36
C THR A 49 -1.19 16.30 0.78
N ASN A 50 -1.07 17.60 0.47
CA ASN A 50 -0.90 18.65 1.49
C ASN A 50 -2.08 18.75 2.50
N ASP A 51 -3.24 18.25 2.11
CA ASP A 51 -4.53 18.41 2.79
C ASP A 51 -5.29 17.09 2.95
N THR A 52 -4.76 15.97 2.44
CA THR A 52 -5.45 14.67 2.48
C THR A 52 -4.64 13.65 3.25
N TYR A 53 -5.26 13.07 4.25
CA TYR A 53 -4.70 12.02 5.09
C TYR A 53 -5.45 10.71 4.90
N SER A 54 -4.82 9.58 5.25
CA SER A 54 -5.48 8.29 5.24
C SER A 54 -5.02 7.36 6.35
N LYS A 55 -5.95 6.50 6.78
CA LYS A 55 -5.69 5.29 7.57
C LYS A 55 -6.22 4.07 6.83
N THR A 56 -5.61 2.92 7.08
CA THR A 56 -6.00 1.65 6.47
C THR A 56 -6.29 0.63 7.55
N TYR A 57 -7.33 -0.17 7.36
CA TYR A 57 -7.84 -1.16 8.30
C TYR A 57 -7.93 -2.52 7.62
N ARG A 58 -7.61 -3.59 8.33
CA ARG A 58 -7.79 -4.97 7.88
C ARG A 58 -9.19 -5.44 8.27
N LEU A 59 -9.90 -6.01 7.30
CA LEU A 59 -11.18 -6.66 7.52
C LEU A 59 -10.96 -8.16 7.76
N GLY A 60 -11.67 -8.70 8.75
CA GLY A 60 -11.75 -10.13 9.00
C GLY A 60 -12.55 -10.86 7.92
N ASP A 61 -12.46 -12.19 7.95
CA ASP A 61 -13.29 -13.01 7.09
C ASP A 61 -14.68 -13.24 7.68
N THR A 62 -15.69 -12.85 6.93
CA THR A 62 -16.99 -13.50 6.97
C THR A 62 -17.08 -14.47 5.80
N SER A 63 -17.52 -15.68 6.09
CA SER A 63 -17.76 -16.68 5.04
C SER A 63 -19.06 -16.35 4.31
N TYR A 64 -19.07 -15.29 3.49
CA TYR A 64 -20.25 -14.86 2.69
C TYR A 64 -20.81 -16.00 1.81
N ILE A 65 -19.95 -16.93 1.40
CA ILE A 65 -20.33 -18.11 0.60
C ILE A 65 -21.19 -19.07 1.42
N THR A 66 -20.86 -19.29 2.69
CA THR A 66 -21.62 -20.18 3.59
C THR A 66 -22.70 -19.44 4.37
N ALA A 67 -22.76 -18.11 4.24
CA ALA A 67 -23.77 -17.27 4.89
C ALA A 67 -25.17 -17.57 4.33
N THR A 68 -26.14 -17.56 5.23
CA THR A 68 -27.57 -17.58 4.94
C THR A 68 -27.97 -16.34 4.14
N ASP A 69 -29.11 -16.39 3.44
CA ASP A 69 -29.59 -15.23 2.67
C ASP A 69 -29.88 -14.02 3.58
N GLU A 70 -30.30 -14.24 4.82
CA GLU A 70 -30.45 -13.18 5.84
C GLU A 70 -29.11 -12.53 6.19
N GLU A 71 -28.08 -13.33 6.52
CA GLU A 71 -26.73 -12.81 6.80
C GLU A 71 -26.13 -12.04 5.60
N ARG A 72 -26.46 -12.44 4.37
CA ARG A 72 -26.03 -11.72 3.16
C ARG A 72 -26.71 -10.37 3.03
N ILE A 73 -28.01 -10.29 3.33
CA ILE A 73 -28.76 -9.03 3.34
C ILE A 73 -28.20 -8.10 4.43
N ASP A 74 -27.96 -8.62 5.63
CA ASP A 74 -27.39 -7.85 6.74
C ASP A 74 -26.03 -7.23 6.37
N VAL A 75 -25.16 -8.00 5.69
CA VAL A 75 -23.88 -7.49 5.18
C VAL A 75 -24.11 -6.37 4.15
N ILE A 76 -25.06 -6.52 3.22
CA ILE A 76 -25.34 -5.52 2.19
C ILE A 76 -25.89 -4.23 2.82
N GLU A 77 -26.85 -4.35 3.73
CA GLU A 77 -27.44 -3.21 4.44
C GLU A 77 -26.39 -2.49 5.28
N THR A 78 -25.57 -3.23 6.03
CA THR A 78 -24.49 -2.65 6.83
C THR A 78 -23.48 -1.91 5.95
N ASN A 79 -23.11 -2.46 4.79
CA ASN A 79 -22.24 -1.75 3.85
C ASN A 79 -22.91 -0.47 3.30
N ALA A 80 -24.20 -0.52 2.97
CA ALA A 80 -24.94 0.65 2.51
C ALA A 80 -24.96 1.76 3.58
N ASP A 81 -25.15 1.39 4.85
CA ASP A 81 -25.10 2.34 5.98
C ASP A 81 -23.70 2.93 6.16
N ILE A 82 -22.64 2.12 6.01
CA ILE A 82 -21.26 2.61 6.01
C ILE A 82 -21.09 3.66 4.90
N PHE A 83 -21.49 3.35 3.67
CA PHE A 83 -21.37 4.30 2.55
C PHE A 83 -22.15 5.59 2.79
N ASN A 84 -23.34 5.51 3.40
CA ASN A 84 -24.16 6.67 3.74
C ASN A 84 -23.59 7.49 4.91
N SER A 85 -22.74 6.90 5.74
CA SER A 85 -22.10 7.59 6.87
C SER A 85 -20.87 8.42 6.47
N LEU A 86 -20.37 8.24 5.24
CA LEU A 86 -19.22 9.00 4.74
C LEU A 86 -19.63 10.42 4.35
N ASP A 87 -18.96 11.40 4.96
CA ASP A 87 -19.06 12.80 4.55
C ASP A 87 -18.46 13.02 3.14
N ILE A 88 -18.89 14.09 2.47
CA ILE A 88 -18.45 14.43 1.10
C ILE A 88 -16.93 14.63 0.96
N ASP A 89 -16.26 14.96 2.06
CA ASP A 89 -14.82 15.24 2.13
C ASP A 89 -13.98 13.98 2.48
N ASN A 90 -14.64 12.84 2.67
CA ASN A 90 -14.00 11.55 2.98
C ASN A 90 -14.20 10.56 1.82
N ASP A 91 -13.12 9.98 1.33
CA ASP A 91 -13.19 8.87 0.38
C ASP A 91 -12.98 7.54 1.10
N MET A 92 -13.57 6.48 0.54
CA MET A 92 -13.34 5.12 1.00
C MET A 92 -12.93 4.22 -0.17
N GLN A 93 -11.87 3.44 0.05
CA GLN A 93 -11.34 2.49 -0.91
C GLN A 93 -11.30 1.09 -0.29
N LEU A 94 -11.90 0.11 -0.97
CA LEU A 94 -11.73 -1.31 -0.67
C LEU A 94 -10.62 -1.89 -1.55
N LEU A 95 -9.61 -2.48 -0.91
CA LEU A 95 -8.54 -3.24 -1.56
C LEU A 95 -8.70 -4.72 -1.24
N LEU A 96 -8.87 -5.53 -2.27
CA LEU A 96 -8.91 -6.99 -2.18
C LEU A 96 -7.65 -7.55 -2.85
N ILE A 97 -6.82 -8.25 -2.08
CA ILE A 97 -5.66 -8.96 -2.59
C ILE A 97 -6.00 -10.44 -2.59
N ASN A 98 -6.33 -10.97 -3.77
CA ASN A 98 -6.48 -12.40 -3.97
C ASN A 98 -5.14 -12.95 -4.44
N ARG A 99 -4.47 -13.73 -3.59
CA ARG A 99 -3.25 -14.44 -3.95
C ARG A 99 -3.47 -15.93 -3.81
N ARG A 100 -3.05 -16.65 -4.84
CA ARG A 100 -2.65 -18.03 -4.65
C ARG A 100 -1.37 -17.98 -3.82
N VAL A 101 -1.38 -18.61 -2.65
CA VAL A 101 -0.11 -18.95 -2.02
C VAL A 101 0.41 -20.10 -2.85
N GLU A 102 1.20 -19.76 -3.88
CA GLU A 102 1.97 -20.76 -4.56
C GLU A 102 2.83 -21.43 -3.50
N ALA A 103 2.76 -22.75 -3.42
CA ALA A 103 3.78 -23.54 -2.76
C ALA A 103 5.07 -23.46 -3.60
N THR A 104 5.54 -22.24 -3.90
CA THR A 104 6.91 -22.03 -4.30
C THR A 104 7.71 -22.54 -3.13
N SER A 105 8.49 -23.59 -3.35
CA SER A 105 9.40 -24.10 -2.31
C SER A 105 10.16 -22.90 -1.75
N LEU A 106 10.23 -22.77 -0.43
CA LEU A 106 11.05 -21.76 0.25
C LEU A 106 12.38 -21.53 -0.47
N ASP A 107 13.00 -22.61 -0.94
CA ASP A 107 14.24 -22.68 -1.71
C ASP A 107 14.27 -21.79 -2.98
N SER A 108 13.13 -21.44 -3.57
CA SER A 108 13.05 -20.58 -4.76
C SER A 108 13.14 -19.08 -4.45
N ILE A 109 12.92 -18.70 -3.19
CA ILE A 109 12.93 -17.30 -2.72
C ILE A 109 14.13 -17.06 -1.80
N ARG A 110 14.72 -18.13 -1.26
CA ARG A 110 15.91 -18.05 -0.43
C ARG A 110 17.11 -17.55 -1.22
N TYR A 111 17.93 -16.75 -0.56
CA TYR A 111 19.21 -16.34 -1.08
C TYR A 111 20.25 -17.42 -0.84
N ASP A 112 20.82 -17.95 -1.92
CA ASP A 112 21.91 -18.92 -1.86
C ASP A 112 23.20 -18.27 -1.32
N LYS A 113 23.93 -19.01 -0.48
CA LYS A 113 25.26 -18.60 -0.02
C LYS A 113 26.25 -18.65 -1.18
N VAL A 114 27.02 -17.57 -1.34
CA VAL A 114 28.00 -17.43 -2.43
C VAL A 114 29.42 -17.26 -1.87
N SER A 115 29.57 -17.13 -0.56
CA SER A 115 30.85 -16.95 0.14
C SER A 115 31.67 -15.76 -0.39
N ASP A 116 30.95 -14.71 -0.79
CA ASP A 116 31.48 -13.42 -1.25
C ASP A 116 31.65 -12.41 -0.10
N GLY A 117 31.45 -12.84 1.15
CA GLY A 117 31.50 -12.01 2.35
C GLY A 117 30.16 -11.39 2.77
N TYR A 118 29.06 -11.68 2.06
CA TYR A 118 27.72 -11.21 2.39
C TYR A 118 26.76 -12.31 2.86
N ASP A 119 27.28 -13.51 3.15
CA ASP A 119 26.46 -14.67 3.55
C ASP A 119 25.73 -14.46 4.88
N ASP A 120 26.29 -13.67 5.80
CA ASP A 120 25.62 -13.34 7.08
C ASP A 120 24.30 -12.59 6.85
N TYR A 121 24.27 -11.66 5.89
CA TYR A 121 23.03 -10.97 5.51
C TYR A 121 22.05 -11.94 4.84
N ARG A 122 22.53 -12.84 3.98
CA ARG A 122 21.66 -13.85 3.36
C ARG A 122 21.00 -14.75 4.39
N ASP A 123 21.70 -15.09 5.47
CA ASP A 123 21.14 -15.86 6.59
C ASP A 123 20.02 -15.11 7.31
N GLU A 124 20.21 -13.82 7.61
CA GLU A 124 19.19 -12.97 8.23
C GLU A 124 17.93 -12.86 7.35
N TYR A 125 18.11 -12.60 6.06
CA TYR A 125 16.99 -12.55 5.10
C TYR A 125 16.26 -13.88 5.00
N ASN A 126 17.00 -14.99 4.92
CA ASN A 126 16.42 -16.32 4.84
C ASN A 126 15.64 -16.69 6.11
N ALA A 127 16.07 -16.23 7.28
CA ALA A 127 15.33 -16.41 8.53
C ALA A 127 13.99 -15.68 8.49
N MET A 128 13.97 -14.41 8.06
CA MET A 128 12.74 -13.63 7.90
C MET A 128 11.75 -14.28 6.91
N ILE A 129 12.26 -14.77 5.76
CA ILE A 129 11.44 -15.48 4.76
C ILE A 129 10.85 -16.76 5.35
N GLY A 130 11.65 -17.51 6.14
CA GLY A 130 11.22 -18.75 6.78
C GLY A 130 10.08 -18.56 7.78
N ASP A 131 10.18 -17.54 8.64
CA ASP A 131 9.15 -17.25 9.66
C ASP A 131 7.79 -16.96 9.02
N ILE A 132 7.78 -16.21 7.92
CA ILE A 132 6.54 -15.85 7.21
C ILE A 132 5.92 -17.06 6.52
N PHE A 133 6.74 -17.89 5.85
CA PHE A 133 6.23 -19.09 5.18
C PHE A 133 5.66 -20.12 6.17
N SER A 134 6.18 -20.18 7.39
CA SER A 134 5.66 -21.07 8.43
C SER A 134 4.22 -20.74 8.88
N GLN A 135 3.80 -19.47 8.68
CA GLN A 135 2.48 -18.96 9.05
C GLN A 135 1.45 -19.08 7.90
N GLU A 136 1.88 -19.23 6.64
CA GLU A 136 1.02 -19.22 5.45
C GLU A 136 0.76 -20.64 4.89
N GLN A 137 -0.12 -21.44 5.53
CA GLN A 137 -0.42 -22.83 5.10
C GLN A 137 -1.56 -22.99 4.06
N ASN A 138 -2.29 -21.92 3.73
CA ASN A 138 -3.47 -22.02 2.86
C ASN A 138 -3.13 -21.78 1.39
N THR A 139 -3.66 -22.61 0.48
CA THR A 139 -3.39 -22.53 -0.98
C THR A 139 -3.89 -21.23 -1.64
N PHE A 140 -4.90 -20.58 -1.07
CA PHE A 140 -5.44 -19.29 -1.50
C PHE A 140 -5.75 -18.43 -0.29
N GLN A 141 -5.38 -17.15 -0.35
CA GLN A 141 -5.64 -16.18 0.70
C GLN A 141 -6.24 -14.92 0.06
N VAL A 142 -7.36 -14.47 0.62
CA VAL A 142 -7.98 -13.19 0.28
C VAL A 142 -7.76 -12.24 1.44
N GLU A 143 -6.90 -11.26 1.25
CA GLU A 143 -6.70 -10.19 2.23
C GLU A 143 -7.59 -8.99 1.84
N LYS A 144 -8.32 -8.45 2.81
CA LYS A 144 -9.28 -7.36 2.61
C LYS A 144 -8.87 -6.15 3.44
N TYR A 145 -8.72 -5.01 2.79
CA TYR A 145 -8.33 -3.77 3.45
C TYR A 145 -9.26 -2.62 3.07
N LEU A 146 -9.68 -1.85 4.08
CA LEU A 146 -10.43 -0.63 3.89
C LEU A 146 -9.50 0.56 4.14
N THR A 147 -9.40 1.48 3.19
CA THR A 147 -8.67 2.74 3.37
C THR A 147 -9.65 3.89 3.37
N ILE A 148 -9.60 4.71 4.41
CA ILE A 148 -10.43 5.90 4.58
C ILE A 148 -9.53 7.10 4.45
N THR A 149 -9.97 8.11 3.69
CA THR A 149 -9.30 9.41 3.60
C THR A 149 -10.09 10.48 4.35
N ALA A 150 -9.38 11.52 4.78
CA ALA A 150 -9.97 12.71 5.33
C ALA A 150 -9.22 13.95 4.85
N GLN A 151 -9.95 14.99 4.44
CA GLN A 151 -9.38 16.30 4.17
C GLN A 151 -9.22 17.09 5.47
N ALA A 152 -8.02 17.59 5.74
CA ALA A 152 -7.73 18.40 6.92
C ALA A 152 -6.47 19.25 6.74
N ASP A 153 -6.37 20.35 7.49
CA ASP A 153 -5.18 21.21 7.45
C ASP A 153 -4.00 20.62 8.25
N HIS A 154 -4.29 19.81 9.28
CA HIS A 154 -3.29 19.31 10.24
C HIS A 154 -3.60 17.88 10.70
N ASP A 155 -2.54 17.12 10.99
CA ASP A 155 -2.58 15.72 11.42
C ASP A 155 -3.58 15.44 12.56
N HIS A 156 -3.67 16.33 13.57
CA HIS A 156 -4.56 16.12 14.71
C HIS A 156 -6.04 16.19 14.30
N GLN A 157 -6.39 17.07 13.36
CA GLN A 157 -7.77 17.16 12.86
C GLN A 157 -8.09 15.94 12.01
N ALA A 158 -7.17 15.55 11.11
CA ALA A 158 -7.30 14.35 10.31
C ALA A 158 -7.53 13.10 11.15
N ARG A 159 -6.73 12.91 12.22
CA ARG A 159 -6.87 11.78 13.14
C ARG A 159 -8.24 11.71 13.76
N ARG A 160 -8.76 12.83 14.28
CA ARG A 160 -10.11 12.86 14.87
C ARG A 160 -11.16 12.39 13.86
N VAL A 161 -11.16 12.95 12.65
CA VAL A 161 -12.13 12.57 11.61
C VAL A 161 -12.01 11.09 11.27
N LEU A 162 -10.79 10.61 11.01
CA LEU A 162 -10.54 9.21 10.66
C LEU A 162 -10.91 8.25 11.79
N ASP A 163 -10.60 8.59 13.04
CA ASP A 163 -10.91 7.77 14.21
C ASP A 163 -12.42 7.74 14.47
N ASP A 164 -13.12 8.87 14.35
CA ASP A 164 -14.58 8.94 14.49
C ASP A 164 -15.28 8.11 13.40
N THR A 165 -14.86 8.22 12.14
CA THR A 165 -15.38 7.39 11.03
C THR A 165 -15.06 5.91 11.23
N ALA A 166 -13.84 5.58 11.66
CA ALA A 166 -13.43 4.21 11.92
C ALA A 166 -14.24 3.56 13.04
N ASN A 167 -14.54 4.29 14.12
CA ASN A 167 -15.37 3.79 15.23
C ASN A 167 -16.80 3.47 14.80
N ILE A 168 -17.38 4.27 13.90
CA ILE A 168 -18.72 4.01 13.32
C ILE A 168 -18.69 2.70 12.53
N ILE A 169 -17.70 2.55 11.65
CA ILE A 169 -17.52 1.37 10.80
C ILE A 169 -17.23 0.12 11.62
N GLU A 170 -16.35 0.23 12.63
CA GLU A 170 -16.03 -0.87 13.54
C GLU A 170 -17.27 -1.36 14.30
N SER A 171 -18.09 -0.45 14.82
CA SER A 171 -19.35 -0.79 15.51
C SER A 171 -20.30 -1.56 14.58
N GLN A 172 -20.44 -1.09 13.34
CA GLN A 172 -21.27 -1.73 12.32
C GLN A 172 -20.76 -3.14 11.97
N TYR A 173 -19.47 -3.28 11.70
CA TYR A 173 -18.87 -4.57 11.39
C TYR A 173 -18.83 -5.55 12.56
N SER A 174 -18.59 -5.05 13.78
CA SER A 174 -18.60 -5.89 14.97
C SER A 174 -19.98 -6.50 15.25
N SER A 175 -21.07 -5.82 14.86
CA SER A 175 -22.43 -6.38 15.00
C SER A 175 -22.64 -7.63 14.14
N LEU A 176 -21.88 -7.75 13.03
CA LEU A 176 -21.85 -8.89 12.12
C LEU A 176 -20.69 -9.86 12.41
N GLY A 177 -19.94 -9.67 13.49
CA GLY A 177 -18.77 -10.49 13.82
C GLY A 177 -17.58 -10.32 12.88
N ILE A 178 -17.53 -9.25 12.08
CA ILE A 178 -16.40 -8.95 11.21
C ILE A 178 -15.37 -8.15 12.01
N SER A 179 -14.14 -8.65 12.11
CA SER A 179 -13.07 -7.88 12.75
C SER A 179 -12.65 -6.69 11.87
N PHE A 180 -12.41 -5.54 12.49
CA PHE A 180 -11.96 -4.32 11.82
C PHE A 180 -10.76 -3.76 12.61
N SER A 181 -9.54 -3.94 12.11
CA SER A 181 -8.33 -3.55 12.84
C SER A 181 -7.46 -2.55 12.09
N GLU A 182 -7.09 -1.45 12.75
CA GLU A 182 -6.19 -0.44 12.18
C GLU A 182 -4.80 -1.03 11.90
N LEU A 183 -4.21 -0.65 10.76
CA LEU A 183 -2.85 -1.04 10.39
C LEU A 183 -1.83 0.02 10.78
N GLY A 184 -0.73 -0.44 11.40
CA GLY A 184 0.45 0.38 11.62
C GLY A 184 1.19 0.72 10.32
N GLY A 185 2.18 1.62 10.42
CA GLY A 185 2.97 2.06 9.28
C GLY A 185 3.70 0.91 8.57
N GLU A 186 4.33 0.02 9.33
CA GLU A 186 5.04 -1.14 8.77
C GLU A 186 4.08 -2.11 8.08
N GLU A 187 2.91 -2.38 8.66
CA GLU A 187 1.90 -3.23 8.02
C GLU A 187 1.40 -2.65 6.69
N ARG A 188 1.22 -1.32 6.60
CA ARG A 188 0.89 -0.66 5.34
C ARG A 188 2.03 -0.76 4.32
N LEU A 189 3.28 -0.60 4.75
CA LEU A 189 4.46 -0.76 3.87
C LEU A 189 4.57 -2.19 3.34
N LEU A 190 4.24 -3.19 4.16
CA LEU A 190 4.20 -4.58 3.74
C LEU A 190 3.17 -4.80 2.62
N ILE A 191 1.99 -4.18 2.69
CA ILE A 191 0.99 -4.24 1.61
C ILE A 191 1.54 -3.64 0.31
N PHE A 192 2.19 -2.46 0.37
CA PHE A 192 2.81 -1.88 -0.81
C PHE A 192 3.90 -2.77 -1.38
N ARG A 193 4.74 -3.37 -0.53
CA ARG A 193 5.82 -4.26 -0.94
C ARG A 193 5.30 -5.54 -1.60
N LYS A 194 4.20 -6.12 -1.08
CA LYS A 194 3.47 -7.22 -1.73
C LYS A 194 2.98 -6.82 -3.12
N LEU A 195 2.38 -5.64 -3.27
CA LEU A 195 1.79 -5.18 -4.55
C LEU A 195 2.84 -4.77 -5.58
N LEU A 196 3.89 -4.06 -5.16
CA LEU A 196 4.85 -3.43 -6.05
C LEU A 196 6.06 -4.31 -6.34
N ARG A 197 6.48 -5.12 -5.37
CA ARG A 197 7.70 -5.96 -5.46
C ARG A 197 7.42 -7.45 -5.35
N ARG A 198 6.18 -7.85 -5.02
CA ARG A 198 5.79 -9.25 -4.80
C ARG A 198 6.54 -9.92 -3.65
N GLU A 199 7.04 -9.12 -2.72
CA GLU A 199 7.77 -9.56 -1.54
C GLU A 199 6.82 -9.49 -0.34
N GLY A 200 6.67 -10.62 0.36
CA GLY A 200 5.77 -10.78 1.50
C GLY A 200 6.39 -10.46 2.85
N PHE A 201 7.53 -9.77 2.89
CA PHE A 201 8.29 -9.49 4.11
C PHE A 201 8.85 -8.07 4.13
N LEU A 202 9.18 -7.57 5.33
CA LEU A 202 9.98 -6.36 5.51
C LEU A 202 11.32 -6.75 6.14
N ASP A 203 12.40 -6.19 5.57
CA ASP A 203 13.79 -6.34 6.02
C ASP A 203 14.31 -5.05 6.68
N PHE A 204 13.40 -4.15 7.06
CA PHE A 204 13.67 -2.87 7.70
C PHE A 204 12.54 -2.52 8.67
N ASN A 205 12.84 -1.65 9.61
CA ASN A 205 11.86 -0.99 10.47
C ASN A 205 12.00 0.53 10.42
N TYR A 206 11.15 1.26 11.13
CA TYR A 206 11.21 2.73 11.17
C TYR A 206 12.51 3.31 11.73
N LYS A 207 13.24 2.59 12.58
CA LYS A 207 14.57 3.03 13.07
C LYS A 207 15.59 3.00 11.94
N ASP A 208 15.56 1.97 11.11
CA ASP A 208 16.45 1.82 9.94
C ASP A 208 16.20 2.94 8.91
N ILE A 209 14.93 3.27 8.68
CA ILE A 209 14.55 4.41 7.83
C ILE A 209 15.15 5.71 8.40
N ALA A 210 14.98 5.96 9.70
CA ALA A 210 15.47 7.17 10.34
C ALA A 210 17.00 7.35 10.25
N ILE A 211 17.78 6.27 10.40
CA ILE A 211 19.25 6.34 10.32
C ILE A 211 19.76 6.40 8.87
N SER A 212 19.02 5.85 7.90
CA SER A 212 19.43 5.83 6.49
C SER A 212 19.35 7.21 5.81
N GLY A 213 18.51 8.11 6.33
CA GLY A 213 18.18 9.38 5.68
C GLY A 213 17.35 9.22 4.40
N LEU A 214 16.80 8.02 4.16
CA LEU A 214 15.88 7.71 3.07
C LEU A 214 14.43 7.87 3.53
N SER A 215 13.51 7.92 2.57
CA SER A 215 12.07 7.93 2.82
C SER A 215 11.50 6.52 2.74
N THR A 216 10.31 6.29 3.27
CA THR A 216 9.63 4.99 3.13
C THR A 216 9.45 4.56 1.67
N ARG A 217 9.30 5.52 0.75
CA ARG A 217 9.19 5.26 -0.70
C ARG A 217 10.41 4.57 -1.28
N ASP A 218 11.60 4.85 -0.73
CA ASP A 218 12.85 4.26 -1.20
C ASP A 218 12.91 2.74 -0.93
N PHE A 219 12.21 2.27 0.10
CA PHE A 219 12.19 0.87 0.50
C PHE A 219 11.11 0.04 -0.20
N ILE A 220 9.99 0.67 -0.61
CA ILE A 220 8.85 -0.05 -1.22
C ILE A 220 8.73 0.12 -2.73
N ALA A 221 9.39 1.12 -3.33
CA ALA A 221 9.30 1.34 -4.76
C ALA A 221 9.85 0.13 -5.56
N PRO A 222 9.21 -0.23 -6.68
CA PRO A 222 9.74 -1.25 -7.58
C PRO A 222 11.05 -0.77 -8.21
N SER A 223 11.84 -1.70 -8.71
CA SER A 223 13.10 -1.39 -9.41
C SER A 223 12.85 -0.79 -10.79
N TYR A 224 11.75 -1.19 -11.44
CA TYR A 224 11.41 -0.80 -12.80
C TYR A 224 9.90 -0.60 -13.00
N LEU A 225 9.53 0.45 -13.72
CA LEU A 225 8.17 0.71 -14.18
C LEU A 225 8.17 1.07 -15.66
N LYS A 226 7.25 0.46 -16.42
CA LYS A 226 6.97 0.81 -17.82
C LYS A 226 5.48 0.90 -18.05
N PHE A 227 5.01 2.01 -18.58
CA PHE A 227 3.61 2.18 -18.94
C PHE A 227 3.45 2.05 -20.45
N GLU A 228 2.60 1.12 -20.86
CA GLU A 228 2.19 0.91 -22.25
C GLU A 228 0.71 1.29 -22.39
N LYS A 229 0.19 1.27 -23.62
CA LYS A 229 -1.19 1.71 -23.91
C LYS A 229 -2.26 0.89 -23.17
N ASP A 230 -2.06 -0.41 -23.02
CA ASP A 230 -3.08 -1.36 -22.53
C ASP A 230 -2.62 -2.17 -21.31
N HIS A 231 -1.38 -1.97 -20.87
CA HIS A 231 -0.79 -2.65 -19.72
C HIS A 231 0.38 -1.82 -19.16
N MET A 232 0.90 -2.24 -18.02
CA MET A 232 2.14 -1.74 -17.45
C MET A 232 3.03 -2.93 -17.08
N ARG A 233 4.33 -2.68 -16.98
CA ARG A 233 5.28 -3.62 -16.40
C ARG A 233 5.77 -3.05 -15.07
N ILE A 234 5.74 -3.88 -14.05
CA ILE A 234 6.28 -3.61 -12.72
C ILE A 234 7.33 -4.70 -12.49
N ASP A 235 8.60 -4.32 -12.49
CA ASP A 235 9.73 -5.24 -12.53
C ASP A 235 9.55 -6.28 -13.67
N ASP A 236 9.57 -7.56 -13.34
CA ASP A 236 9.40 -8.67 -14.29
C ASP A 236 7.94 -9.08 -14.50
N SER A 237 7.00 -8.39 -13.87
CA SER A 237 5.56 -8.70 -13.93
C SER A 237 4.78 -7.77 -14.86
N TYR A 238 3.75 -8.32 -15.50
CA TYR A 238 2.75 -7.56 -16.24
C TYR A 238 1.57 -7.22 -15.34
N ALA A 239 1.09 -5.98 -15.41
CA ALA A 239 -0.11 -5.51 -14.73
C ALA A 239 -1.03 -4.79 -15.72
N ARG A 240 -2.34 -4.86 -15.49
CA ARG A 240 -3.34 -4.17 -16.31
C ARG A 240 -4.43 -3.62 -15.40
N VAL A 241 -4.87 -2.40 -15.68
CA VAL A 241 -6.01 -1.78 -14.99
C VAL A 241 -7.25 -2.06 -15.82
N LEU A 242 -8.28 -2.62 -15.17
CA LEU A 242 -9.60 -2.81 -15.74
C LEU A 242 -10.57 -1.86 -15.02
N TYR A 243 -11.49 -1.26 -15.76
CA TYR A 243 -12.52 -0.40 -15.19
C TYR A 243 -13.84 -0.63 -15.90
N VAL A 244 -14.94 -0.48 -15.16
CA VAL A 244 -16.29 -0.62 -15.70
C VAL A 244 -16.73 0.75 -16.23
N LYS A 245 -16.86 0.89 -17.56
CA LYS A 245 -17.27 2.16 -18.21
C LYS A 245 -18.80 2.35 -18.19
N GLN A 246 -19.54 1.27 -18.30
CA GLN A 246 -21.00 1.23 -18.27
C GLN A 246 -21.39 -0.01 -17.47
N TYR A 247 -22.28 0.17 -16.48
CA TYR A 247 -22.83 -0.96 -15.74
C TYR A 247 -23.70 -1.79 -16.69
N PRO A 248 -23.31 -3.01 -17.04
CA PRO A 248 -24.14 -3.86 -17.87
C PRO A 248 -25.34 -4.31 -17.05
N THR A 249 -26.54 -4.24 -17.63
CA THR A 249 -27.80 -4.73 -17.02
C THR A 249 -27.82 -6.23 -16.74
N PHE A 250 -26.79 -6.98 -17.14
CA PHE A 250 -26.65 -8.43 -16.90
C PHE A 250 -25.74 -8.80 -15.71
N LEU A 251 -25.13 -7.83 -15.02
CA LEU A 251 -24.45 -8.07 -13.74
C LEU A 251 -25.50 -8.33 -12.66
N ASN A 252 -26.14 -9.50 -12.71
CA ASN A 252 -26.87 -10.05 -11.58
C ASN A 252 -25.86 -10.62 -10.55
N ASP A 253 -26.28 -10.67 -9.28
CA ASP A 253 -25.59 -11.08 -8.04
C ASP A 253 -24.63 -12.31 -8.10
N LYS A 254 -24.61 -13.06 -9.20
CA LYS A 254 -23.88 -14.33 -9.35
C LYS A 254 -22.37 -14.20 -9.56
N LEU A 255 -21.80 -12.98 -9.53
CA LEU A 255 -20.35 -12.78 -9.65
C LEU A 255 -19.59 -12.97 -8.31
N GLY A 256 -20.29 -13.19 -7.20
CA GLY A 256 -19.70 -13.56 -5.90
C GLY A 256 -19.24 -15.03 -5.77
N HIS A 257 -19.15 -15.79 -6.87
CA HIS A 257 -18.80 -17.22 -6.88
C HIS A 257 -17.50 -17.54 -7.65
N LEU A 258 -16.48 -16.68 -7.55
CA LEU A 258 -15.13 -16.99 -8.04
C LEU A 258 -14.09 -16.90 -6.92
#